data_AF-A0A8G0KQU8-F1
#
_entry.id   AF-A0A8G0KQU8-F1
#
_cell.length_a   1.000
_cell.length_b   1.000
_cell.length_c   1.000
_cell.angle_alpha   90.00
_cell.angle_beta   90.00
_cell.angle_gamma   90.00
#
_symmetry.space_group_name_H-M   'P 1'
#
loop_
_entity.id
_entity.type
_entity.pdbx_description
1 polymer ?
#
loop_
_entity_poly.entity_id
_entity_poly.type
_entity_poly.pdbx_seq_one_letter_code
_entity_poly.pdbx_strand_id
1 'polypeptide(L)'
;MVVFANFSSTEEEEWLYKIKKHEESPINMLLKEEYSILIKEDNINFEVKNNEVILPELDSSAIRIIMLNVAQSVALEYYEIITGKLVSSTKEFILQLENTGKINVSKKNLLKYIGQVLNVKNSIVDNLYILDDPNSVWENEKLDALNRKMKSNFEILPRFKDVDYRLSIVENNLKIFTEVLNVKESSRLEWIIILLITFEIIMSFIR
;
A
#
# COMPACT_ATOMS: atom_id res chain seq x y z
N MET A 1 -5.96 5.17 10.43
CA MET A 1 -4.89 5.98 11.08
C MET A 1 -5.53 6.81 12.18
N VAL A 2 -4.82 7.08 13.28
CA VAL A 2 -5.30 7.96 14.34
C VAL A 2 -4.18 8.97 14.60
N VAL A 3 -4.54 10.25 14.73
CA VAL A 3 -3.59 11.31 15.05
C VAL A 3 -4.07 11.99 16.32
N PHE A 4 -3.16 12.13 17.28
CA PHE A 4 -3.39 12.86 18.51
C PHE A 4 -2.66 14.19 18.44
N ALA A 5 -3.30 15.26 18.91
CA ALA A 5 -2.69 16.57 18.99
C ALA A 5 -2.72 17.04 20.45
N ASN A 6 -1.54 17.21 21.04
CA ASN A 6 -1.37 17.65 22.43
C ASN A 6 -1.97 16.66 23.47
N PHE A 7 -1.77 15.36 23.26
CA PHE A 7 -2.16 14.31 24.22
C PHE A 7 -0.91 13.81 24.97
N SER A 8 -1.09 13.42 26.22
CA SER A 8 -0.09 12.66 26.96
C SER A 8 -0.05 11.19 26.52
N SER A 9 1.07 10.51 26.71
CA SER A 9 1.21 9.08 26.35
C SER A 9 0.15 8.20 27.02
N THR A 10 -0.26 8.53 28.25
CA THR A 10 -1.34 7.85 28.96
C THR A 10 -2.70 8.02 28.29
N GLU A 11 -3.02 9.23 27.81
CA GLU A 11 -4.27 9.49 27.10
C GLU A 11 -4.28 8.81 25.72
N GLU A 12 -3.15 8.82 25.01
CA GLU A 12 -3.00 8.09 23.74
C GLU A 12 -3.32 6.60 23.92
N GLU A 13 -2.74 5.94 24.94
CA GLU A 13 -2.96 4.53 25.22
C GLU A 13 -4.43 4.22 25.55
N GLU A 14 -5.08 5.06 26.36
CA GLU A 14 -6.50 4.92 26.69
C GLU A 14 -7.39 5.00 25.44
N TRP A 15 -7.11 5.95 24.55
CA TRP A 15 -7.86 6.11 23.31
C TRP A 15 -7.61 4.97 22.33
N LEU A 16 -6.35 4.55 22.18
CA LEU A 16 -6.01 3.39 21.36
C LEU A 16 -6.72 2.13 21.85
N TYR A 17 -6.80 1.90 23.16
CA TYR A 17 -7.55 0.78 23.73
C TYR A 17 -9.05 0.83 23.39
N LYS A 18 -9.66 2.01 23.43
CA LYS A 18 -11.08 2.20 23.04
C LYS A 18 -11.29 1.93 21.55
N ILE A 19 -10.43 2.48 20.70
CA ILE A 19 -10.53 2.35 19.23
C ILE A 19 -10.33 0.90 18.78
N LYS A 20 -9.40 0.17 19.42
CA LYS A 20 -9.09 -1.23 19.10
C LYS A 20 -10.30 -2.16 19.20
N LYS A 21 -11.32 -1.82 20.01
CA LYS A 21 -12.57 -2.60 20.11
C LYS A 21 -13.45 -2.54 18.87
N HIS A 22 -13.19 -1.57 17.97
CA HIS A 22 -13.95 -1.33 16.76
C HIS A 22 -13.16 -1.63 15.48
N GLU A 23 -11.96 -2.22 15.59
CA GLU A 23 -11.20 -2.65 14.40
C GLU A 23 -11.83 -3.88 13.75
N GLU A 24 -12.24 -3.76 12.49
CA GLU A 24 -12.73 -4.88 11.69
C GLU A 24 -11.60 -5.80 11.21
N SER A 25 -10.39 -5.27 11.06
CA SER A 25 -9.20 -6.01 10.65
C SER A 25 -7.96 -5.44 11.35
N PRO A 26 -7.48 -6.10 12.41
CA PRO A 26 -6.36 -5.58 13.20
C PRO A 26 -5.09 -5.59 12.38
N ILE A 27 -4.41 -4.44 12.37
CA ILE A 27 -3.09 -4.30 11.76
C ILE A 27 -2.06 -4.65 12.84
N ASN A 28 -1.35 -5.77 12.67
CA ASN A 28 -0.32 -6.25 13.61
C ASN A 28 1.00 -5.44 13.57
N MET A 29 0.95 -4.21 13.10
CA MET A 29 2.09 -3.33 12.93
C MET A 29 1.75 -1.95 13.49
N LEU A 30 2.41 -1.60 14.60
CA LEU A 30 2.28 -0.28 15.19
C LEU A 30 3.39 0.61 14.61
N LEU A 31 2.98 1.59 13.81
CA LEU A 31 3.85 2.67 13.36
C LEU A 31 3.44 3.95 14.07
N LYS A 32 4.43 4.71 14.55
CA LYS A 32 4.24 5.97 15.27
C LYS A 32 5.23 6.99 14.74
N GLU A 33 4.75 8.20 14.53
CA GLU A 33 5.56 9.37 14.22
C GLU A 33 5.13 10.51 15.14
N GLU A 34 6.11 11.22 15.70
CA GLU A 34 5.88 12.39 16.56
C GLU A 34 6.42 13.63 15.85
N TYR A 35 5.62 14.68 15.81
CA TYR A 35 5.96 15.91 15.10
C TYR A 35 5.54 17.13 15.91
N SER A 36 6.48 18.02 16.17
CA SER A 36 6.28 19.14 17.09
C SER A 36 5.72 20.38 16.38
N ILE A 37 4.82 21.11 17.05
CA ILE A 37 4.33 22.42 16.59
C ILE A 37 4.86 23.47 17.57
N LEU A 38 5.67 24.40 17.10
CA LEU A 38 6.22 25.51 17.89
C LEU A 38 5.60 26.82 17.43
N ILE A 39 5.21 27.66 18.39
CA ILE A 39 4.64 28.99 18.11
C ILE A 39 5.72 30.04 18.36
N LYS A 40 5.98 30.89 17.36
CA LYS A 40 6.89 32.03 17.48
C LYS A 40 6.22 33.28 16.90
N GLU A 41 5.67 34.10 17.77
CA GLU A 41 4.94 35.32 17.39
C GLU A 41 5.81 36.32 16.61
N ASP A 42 7.13 36.31 16.83
CA ASP A 42 8.09 37.16 16.11
C ASP A 42 8.28 36.76 14.64
N ASN A 43 7.87 35.55 14.24
CA ASN A 43 8.00 35.09 12.86
C ASN A 43 6.85 35.62 12.00
N ILE A 44 7.17 36.09 10.79
CA ILE A 44 6.16 36.52 9.81
C ILE A 44 5.66 35.33 8.98
N ASN A 45 6.52 34.32 8.78
CA ASN A 45 6.27 33.15 7.95
C ASN A 45 6.45 31.85 8.73
N PHE A 46 5.80 30.79 8.27
CA PHE A 46 6.00 29.45 8.81
C PHE A 46 7.29 28.80 8.26
N GLU A 47 7.90 27.95 9.08
CA GLU A 47 9.05 27.13 8.72
C GLU A 47 8.73 25.65 8.98
N VAL A 48 8.93 24.81 7.96
CA VAL A 48 8.77 23.36 8.06
C VAL A 48 10.15 22.73 8.14
N LYS A 49 10.36 21.89 9.13
CA LYS A 49 11.58 21.07 9.32
C LYS A 49 11.20 19.61 9.53
N ASN A 50 12.21 18.75 9.59
CA ASN A 50 12.01 17.30 9.66
C ASN A 50 11.19 16.83 10.87
N ASN A 51 11.34 17.46 12.05
CA ASN A 51 10.68 17.02 13.28
C ASN A 51 9.75 18.08 13.89
N GLU A 52 9.73 19.28 13.30
CA GLU A 52 8.99 20.41 13.84
C GLU A 52 8.50 21.35 12.74
N VAL A 53 7.37 21.99 13.01
CA VAL A 53 6.90 23.16 12.26
C VAL A 53 6.80 24.36 13.20
N ILE A 54 7.32 25.49 12.73
CA ILE A 54 7.24 26.76 13.43
C ILE A 54 6.13 27.58 12.77
N LEU A 55 5.13 27.98 13.54
CA LEU A 55 4.02 28.80 13.10
C LEU A 55 4.04 30.17 13.80
N PRO A 56 3.60 31.25 13.12
CA PRO A 56 3.41 32.56 13.74
C PRO A 56 2.27 32.56 14.77
N GLU A 57 1.21 31.82 14.46
CA GLU A 57 0.01 31.69 15.29
C GLU A 57 -0.57 30.28 15.14
N LEU A 58 -1.33 29.85 16.16
CA LEU A 58 -1.99 28.56 16.15
C LEU A 58 -3.38 28.67 15.52
N ASP A 59 -3.51 28.20 14.29
CA ASP A 59 -4.79 28.09 13.59
C ASP A 59 -5.26 26.63 13.51
N SER A 60 -6.55 26.40 13.74
CA SER A 60 -7.17 25.08 13.67
C SER A 60 -7.03 24.42 12.30
N SER A 61 -7.06 25.21 11.22
CA SER A 61 -6.88 24.69 9.86
C SER A 61 -5.42 24.29 9.62
N ALA A 62 -4.47 25.09 10.11
CA ALA A 62 -3.05 24.74 10.09
C ALA A 62 -2.76 23.44 10.85
N ILE A 63 -3.29 23.28 12.08
CA ILE A 63 -3.17 22.03 12.85
C ILE A 63 -3.70 20.85 12.03
N ARG A 64 -4.89 20.99 11.42
CA ARG A 64 -5.51 19.91 10.63
C ARG A 64 -4.64 19.51 9.43
N ILE A 65 -4.02 20.47 8.74
CA ILE A 65 -3.10 20.21 7.63
C ILE A 65 -1.85 19.49 8.12
N ILE A 66 -1.28 19.92 9.25
CA ILE A 66 -0.09 19.29 9.85
C ILE A 66 -0.42 17.84 10.23
N MET A 67 -1.51 17.62 10.97
CA MET A 67 -1.97 16.30 11.37
C MET A 67 -2.22 15.37 10.17
N LEU A 68 -2.83 15.89 9.10
CA LEU A 68 -3.07 15.12 7.88
C LEU A 68 -1.76 14.67 7.22
N ASN A 69 -0.79 15.57 7.08
CA ASN A 69 0.49 15.25 6.45
C ASN A 69 1.31 14.24 7.29
N VAL A 70 1.29 14.39 8.62
CA VAL A 70 1.93 13.42 9.53
C VAL A 70 1.25 12.05 9.46
N ALA A 71 -0.08 11.99 9.43
CA ALA A 71 -0.82 10.74 9.19
C ALA A 71 -0.43 10.08 7.86
N GLN A 72 -0.36 10.86 6.78
CA GLN A 72 0.01 10.37 5.46
C GLN A 72 1.43 9.80 5.45
N SER A 73 2.38 10.41 6.15
CA SER A 73 3.76 9.89 6.31
C SER A 73 3.77 8.49 6.94
N VAL A 74 3.06 8.31 8.06
CA VAL A 74 2.94 7.02 8.76
C VAL A 74 2.23 5.97 7.92
N ALA A 75 1.16 6.33 7.22
CA ALA A 75 0.48 5.39 6.32
C ALA A 75 1.35 5.00 5.14
N LEU A 76 2.10 5.93 4.55
CA LEU A 76 3.02 5.60 3.48
C LEU A 76 4.08 4.59 3.93
N GLU A 77 4.63 4.74 5.14
CA GLU A 77 5.56 3.76 5.71
C GLU A 77 4.92 2.37 5.81
N TYR A 78 3.67 2.29 6.27
CA TYR A 78 2.93 1.03 6.30
C TYR A 78 2.83 0.37 4.90
N TYR A 79 2.46 1.14 3.87
CA TYR A 79 2.32 0.62 2.52
C TYR A 79 3.66 0.29 1.85
N GLU A 80 4.73 1.03 2.15
CA GLU A 80 6.09 0.71 1.70
C GLU A 80 6.53 -0.67 2.22
N ILE A 81 6.22 -0.97 3.47
CA ILE A 81 6.59 -2.23 4.12
C ILE A 81 5.77 -3.39 3.55
N ILE A 82 4.46 -3.23 3.39
CA ILE A 82 3.63 -4.27 2.77
C ILE A 82 4.01 -4.49 1.31
N THR A 83 4.22 -3.42 0.55
CA THR A 83 4.68 -3.51 -0.84
C THR A 83 6.05 -4.18 -0.93
N GLY A 84 6.95 -3.92 0.03
CA GLY A 84 8.21 -4.65 0.17
C GLY A 84 8.03 -6.15 0.32
N LYS A 85 7.11 -6.58 1.18
CA LYS A 85 6.78 -8.01 1.35
C LYS A 85 6.26 -8.62 0.04
N LEU A 86 5.35 -7.93 -0.65
CA LEU A 86 4.80 -8.39 -1.93
C LEU A 86 5.88 -8.49 -3.03
N VAL A 87 6.77 -7.51 -3.13
CA VAL A 87 7.91 -7.56 -4.06
C VAL A 87 8.80 -8.75 -3.76
N SER A 88 9.16 -8.97 -2.49
CA SER A 88 10.02 -10.08 -2.07
C SER A 88 9.39 -11.45 -2.35
N SER A 89 8.12 -11.66 -1.98
CA SER A 89 7.40 -12.91 -2.28
C SER A 89 7.27 -13.14 -3.80
N THR A 90 7.10 -12.07 -4.58
CA THR A 90 7.07 -12.18 -6.04
C THR A 90 8.43 -12.60 -6.61
N LYS A 91 9.53 -12.07 -6.06
CA LYS A 91 10.89 -12.46 -6.46
C LYS A 91 11.16 -13.95 -6.21
N GLU A 92 10.61 -14.54 -5.15
CA GLU A 92 10.73 -15.99 -4.92
C GLU A 92 10.14 -16.81 -6.08
N PHE A 93 8.99 -16.41 -6.62
CA PHE A 93 8.40 -17.05 -7.80
C PHE A 93 9.25 -16.85 -9.06
N ILE A 94 9.85 -15.68 -9.23
CA ILE A 94 10.79 -15.41 -10.35
C ILE A 94 12.00 -16.35 -10.25
N LEU A 95 12.60 -16.49 -9.06
CA LEU A 95 13.73 -17.38 -8.85
C LEU A 95 13.39 -18.85 -9.09
N GLN A 96 12.17 -19.29 -8.75
CA GLN A 96 11.71 -20.64 -9.09
C GLN A 96 11.60 -20.83 -10.61
N LEU A 97 11.05 -19.84 -11.30
CA LEU A 97 10.91 -19.87 -12.76
C LEU A 97 12.28 -19.88 -13.45
N GLU A 98 13.23 -19.06 -13.00
CA GLU A 98 14.61 -19.03 -13.50
C GLU A 98 15.31 -20.37 -13.32
N ASN A 99 15.26 -20.94 -12.11
CA ASN A 99 16.01 -22.16 -11.78
C ASN A 99 15.38 -23.45 -12.31
N THR A 100 14.05 -23.50 -12.44
CA THR A 100 13.32 -24.75 -12.73
C THR A 100 12.42 -24.69 -13.96
N GLY A 101 12.25 -23.51 -14.56
CA GLY A 101 11.28 -23.28 -15.63
C GLY A 101 9.81 -23.40 -15.17
N LYS A 102 9.55 -23.48 -13.86
CA LYS A 102 8.22 -23.72 -13.28
C LYS A 102 8.00 -22.84 -12.06
N ILE A 103 6.76 -22.45 -11.85
CA ILE A 103 6.32 -21.77 -10.62
C ILE A 103 5.57 -22.79 -9.76
N ASN A 104 6.05 -23.01 -8.54
CA ASN A 104 5.46 -23.99 -7.62
C ASN A 104 4.33 -23.37 -6.78
N VAL A 105 3.26 -22.93 -7.45
CA VAL A 105 2.05 -22.39 -6.81
C VAL A 105 0.79 -22.90 -7.51
N SER A 106 -0.26 -23.17 -6.74
CA SER A 106 -1.56 -23.53 -7.33
C SER A 106 -2.23 -22.28 -7.91
N LYS A 107 -3.03 -22.44 -8.99
CA LYS A 107 -3.83 -21.36 -9.56
C LYS A 107 -4.72 -20.68 -8.52
N LYS A 108 -5.32 -21.45 -7.61
CA LYS A 108 -6.12 -20.94 -6.49
C LYS A 108 -5.31 -20.02 -5.57
N ASN A 109 -4.09 -20.42 -5.19
CA ASN A 109 -3.25 -19.61 -4.31
C ASN A 109 -2.70 -18.36 -5.03
N LEU A 110 -2.40 -18.47 -6.33
CA LEU A 110 -2.02 -17.31 -7.14
C LEU A 110 -3.15 -16.28 -7.23
N LEU A 111 -4.39 -16.71 -7.44
CA LEU A 111 -5.56 -15.83 -7.45
C LEU A 111 -5.79 -15.15 -6.10
N LYS A 112 -5.60 -15.87 -4.98
CA LYS A 112 -5.64 -15.26 -3.64
C LYS A 112 -4.56 -14.19 -3.48
N TYR A 113 -3.36 -14.45 -3.97
CA TYR A 113 -2.25 -13.51 -3.92
C TYR A 113 -2.51 -12.26 -4.78
N ILE A 114 -3.07 -12.42 -5.99
CA ILE A 114 -3.56 -11.29 -6.80
C ILE A 114 -4.58 -10.46 -6.02
N GLY A 115 -5.55 -11.11 -5.35
CA GLY A 115 -6.52 -10.42 -4.51
C GLY A 115 -5.88 -9.62 -3.36
N GLN A 116 -4.82 -10.14 -2.74
CA GLN A 116 -4.06 -9.41 -1.72
C GLN A 116 -3.41 -8.14 -2.29
N VAL A 117 -2.77 -8.23 -3.46
CA VAL A 117 -2.15 -7.07 -4.13
C VAL A 117 -3.21 -6.01 -4.46
N LEU A 118 -4.36 -6.42 -5.02
CA LEU A 118 -5.46 -5.53 -5.34
C LEU A 118 -6.05 -4.84 -4.11
N ASN A 119 -6.20 -5.58 -3.00
CA ASN A 119 -6.67 -5.00 -1.74
C ASN A 119 -5.69 -3.94 -1.19
N VAL A 120 -4.38 -4.16 -1.31
CA VAL A 120 -3.39 -3.15 -0.92
C VAL A 120 -3.52 -1.89 -1.77
N LYS A 121 -3.68 -2.04 -3.10
CA LYS A 121 -3.87 -0.91 -4.02
C LYS A 121 -5.14 -0.12 -3.73
N ASN A 122 -6.27 -0.80 -3.51
CA ASN A 122 -7.53 -0.15 -3.13
C ASN A 122 -7.40 0.56 -1.77
N SER A 123 -6.77 -0.09 -0.79
CA SER A 123 -6.55 0.50 0.54
C SER A 123 -5.73 1.79 0.44
N ILE A 124 -4.70 1.84 -0.41
CA ILE A 124 -3.93 3.07 -0.67
C ILE A 124 -4.87 4.18 -1.17
N VAL A 125 -5.70 3.90 -2.18
CA VAL A 125 -6.64 4.87 -2.74
C VAL A 125 -7.63 5.37 -1.67
N ASP A 126 -8.19 4.46 -0.88
CA ASP A 126 -9.21 4.79 0.11
C ASP A 126 -8.67 5.60 1.31
N ASN A 127 -7.42 5.39 1.69
CA ASN A 127 -6.91 5.90 2.98
C ASN A 127 -5.97 7.09 2.85
N LEU A 128 -5.26 7.25 1.74
CA LEU A 128 -4.18 8.23 1.66
C LEU A 128 -4.63 9.60 1.15
N TYR A 129 -5.71 9.70 0.36
CA TYR A 129 -6.21 10.98 -0.22
C TYR A 129 -5.09 11.89 -0.79
N ILE A 130 -3.93 11.34 -1.18
CA ILE A 130 -2.71 12.11 -1.49
C ILE A 130 -2.92 13.06 -2.66
N LEU A 131 -3.81 12.69 -3.57
CA LEU A 131 -4.09 13.39 -4.81
C LEU A 131 -5.08 14.55 -4.64
N ASP A 132 -5.84 14.58 -3.54
CA ASP A 132 -6.83 15.61 -3.28
C ASP A 132 -6.28 16.60 -2.24
N ASP A 133 -6.23 17.88 -2.59
CA ASP A 133 -5.90 18.91 -1.60
C ASP A 133 -7.12 19.16 -0.70
N PRO A 134 -6.94 19.29 0.64
CA PRO A 134 -8.03 19.57 1.57
C PRO A 134 -8.81 20.81 1.13
N ASN A 135 -10.15 20.78 1.18
CA ASN A 135 -10.99 21.93 0.78
C ASN A 135 -10.54 23.28 1.40
N SER A 136 -10.03 23.26 2.64
CA SER A 136 -9.52 24.44 3.35
C SER A 136 -8.28 25.09 2.72
N VAL A 137 -7.57 24.38 1.85
CA VAL A 137 -6.37 24.85 1.13
C VAL A 137 -6.74 25.70 -0.09
N TRP A 138 -7.90 25.46 -0.69
CA TRP A 138 -8.31 26.10 -1.95
C TRP A 138 -8.59 27.60 -1.82
N GLU A 139 -8.90 28.06 -0.61
CA GLU A 139 -9.29 29.45 -0.34
C GLU A 139 -8.19 30.25 0.40
N ASN A 140 -7.08 29.61 0.81
CA ASN A 140 -6.05 30.24 1.62
C ASN A 140 -4.63 29.87 1.17
N GLU A 141 -3.96 30.82 0.52
CA GLU A 141 -2.60 30.67 -0.01
C GLU A 141 -1.55 30.29 1.05
N LYS A 142 -1.71 30.74 2.30
CA LYS A 142 -0.79 30.37 3.39
C LYS A 142 -0.94 28.90 3.77
N LEU A 143 -2.18 28.40 3.85
CA LEU A 143 -2.47 26.99 4.15
C LEU A 143 -2.03 26.08 3.01
N ASP A 144 -2.19 26.52 1.77
CA ASP A 144 -1.67 25.86 0.57
C ASP A 144 -0.15 25.74 0.57
N ALA A 145 0.54 26.85 0.84
CA ALA A 145 1.98 26.85 0.98
C ALA A 145 2.46 25.93 2.11
N LEU A 146 1.75 25.91 3.26
CA LEU A 146 2.05 25.01 4.37
C LEU A 146 1.90 23.54 3.95
N ASN A 147 0.76 23.19 3.35
CA ASN A 147 0.49 21.83 2.87
C ASN A 147 1.56 21.37 1.88
N ARG A 148 1.94 22.20 0.90
CA ARG A 148 3.01 21.87 -0.06
C ARG A 148 4.36 21.65 0.62
N LYS A 149 4.77 22.52 1.55
CA LYS A 149 6.05 22.35 2.27
C LYS A 149 6.03 21.09 3.13
N MET A 150 4.92 20.79 3.80
CA MET A 150 4.76 19.55 4.57
C MET A 150 4.83 18.31 3.68
N LYS A 151 4.08 18.28 2.56
CA LYS A 151 4.13 17.19 1.57
C LYS A 151 5.54 16.99 1.02
N SER A 152 6.29 18.08 0.80
CA SER A 152 7.68 18.02 0.35
C SER A 152 8.62 17.51 1.44
N ASN A 153 8.46 17.95 2.69
CA ASN A 153 9.30 17.56 3.82
C ASN A 153 9.20 16.07 4.12
N PHE A 154 8.00 15.50 4.05
CA PHE A 154 7.76 14.06 4.25
C PHE A 154 7.88 13.23 2.96
N GLU A 155 8.25 13.86 1.84
CA GLU A 155 8.37 13.21 0.54
C GLU A 155 7.11 12.42 0.13
N ILE A 156 5.93 12.90 0.48
CA ILE A 156 4.65 12.17 0.34
C ILE A 156 4.43 11.71 -1.11
N LEU A 157 4.61 12.61 -2.09
CA LEU A 157 4.44 12.28 -3.51
C LEU A 157 5.51 11.32 -4.06
N PRO A 158 6.82 11.57 -3.85
CA PRO A 158 7.87 10.63 -4.25
C PRO A 158 7.68 9.22 -3.67
N ARG A 159 7.41 9.11 -2.36
CA ARG A 159 7.19 7.83 -1.67
C ARG A 159 5.99 7.08 -2.22
N PHE A 160 4.87 7.77 -2.43
CA PHE A 160 3.70 7.21 -3.08
C PHE A 160 4.00 6.65 -4.48
N LYS A 161 4.75 7.40 -5.29
CA LYS A 161 5.14 6.96 -6.64
C LYS A 161 6.02 5.71 -6.61
N ASP A 162 6.94 5.59 -5.65
CA ASP A 162 7.74 4.35 -5.49
C ASP A 162 6.85 3.16 -5.15
N VAL A 163 5.92 3.32 -4.20
CA VAL A 163 4.96 2.29 -3.82
C VAL A 163 4.11 1.84 -5.03
N ASP A 164 3.53 2.79 -5.77
CA ASP A 164 2.69 2.50 -6.94
C ASP A 164 3.47 1.81 -8.06
N TYR A 165 4.70 2.27 -8.33
CA TYR A 165 5.59 1.66 -9.30
C TYR A 165 5.93 0.21 -8.93
N ARG A 166 6.28 -0.05 -7.67
CA ARG A 166 6.62 -1.39 -7.17
C ARG A 166 5.41 -2.33 -7.19
N LEU A 167 4.22 -1.85 -6.82
CA LEU A 167 2.99 -2.63 -6.97
C LEU A 167 2.69 -2.95 -8.44
N SER A 168 2.90 -2.01 -9.35
CA SER A 168 2.72 -2.23 -10.79
C SER A 168 3.67 -3.31 -11.33
N ILE A 169 4.90 -3.38 -10.86
CA ILE A 169 5.84 -4.48 -11.18
C ILE A 169 5.27 -5.82 -10.68
N VAL A 170 4.77 -5.88 -9.44
CA VAL A 170 4.15 -7.09 -8.89
C VAL A 170 2.96 -7.52 -9.75
N GLU A 171 2.03 -6.62 -10.06
CA GLU A 171 0.86 -6.89 -10.89
C GLU A 171 1.25 -7.47 -12.26
N ASN A 172 2.25 -6.86 -12.93
CA ASN A 172 2.72 -7.33 -14.23
C ASN A 172 3.34 -8.73 -14.15
N ASN A 173 4.13 -9.02 -13.12
CA ASN A 173 4.68 -10.35 -12.90
C ASN A 173 3.56 -11.39 -12.66
N LEU A 174 2.53 -11.04 -11.90
CA LEU A 174 1.40 -11.94 -11.64
C LEU A 174 0.57 -12.27 -12.88
N LYS A 175 0.46 -11.33 -13.84
CA LYS A 175 -0.14 -11.61 -15.15
C LYS A 175 0.66 -12.68 -15.89
N ILE A 176 1.98 -12.52 -15.97
CA ILE A 176 2.88 -13.50 -16.60
C ILE A 176 2.77 -14.87 -15.91
N PHE A 177 2.75 -14.90 -14.57
CA PHE A 177 2.62 -16.17 -13.84
C PHE A 177 1.30 -16.88 -14.11
N THR A 178 0.22 -16.12 -14.29
CA THR A 178 -1.08 -16.66 -14.65
C THR A 178 -1.06 -17.28 -16.05
N GLU A 179 -0.39 -16.65 -17.01
CA GLU A 179 -0.19 -17.19 -18.36
C GLU A 179 0.61 -18.50 -18.33
N VAL A 180 1.73 -18.54 -17.60
CA VAL A 180 2.55 -19.75 -17.41
C VAL A 180 1.73 -20.90 -16.83
N LEU A 181 0.87 -20.64 -15.84
CA LEU A 181 0.02 -21.68 -15.25
C LEU A 181 -1.11 -22.14 -16.18
N ASN A 182 -1.63 -21.26 -17.05
CA ASN A 182 -2.69 -21.63 -18.00
C ASN A 182 -2.18 -22.56 -19.11
N VAL A 183 -0.92 -22.39 -19.57
CA VAL A 183 -0.29 -23.31 -20.53
C VAL A 183 -0.27 -24.75 -20.00
N LYS A 184 -0.01 -24.93 -18.70
CA LYS A 184 0.05 -26.24 -18.05
C LYS A 184 -1.27 -27.02 -18.09
N GLU A 185 -2.42 -26.33 -18.05
CA GLU A 185 -3.73 -26.98 -18.11
C GLU A 185 -4.10 -27.41 -19.54
N SER A 186 -3.65 -26.67 -20.56
CA SER A 186 -3.87 -27.01 -21.98
C SER A 186 -3.36 -28.41 -22.32
N SER A 187 -2.17 -28.78 -21.81
CA SER A 187 -1.58 -30.08 -22.07
C SER A 187 -2.35 -31.26 -21.45
N ARG A 188 -3.18 -31.04 -20.42
CA ARG A 188 -3.97 -32.14 -19.82
C ARG A 188 -5.12 -32.57 -20.71
N LEU A 189 -5.82 -31.62 -21.32
CA LEU A 189 -6.90 -31.92 -22.27
C LEU A 189 -6.34 -32.60 -23.51
N GLU A 190 -5.17 -32.19 -23.96
CA GLU A 190 -4.46 -32.84 -25.07
C GLU A 190 -4.20 -34.33 -24.79
N TRP A 191 -3.69 -34.68 -23.61
CA TRP A 191 -3.49 -36.08 -23.21
C TRP A 191 -4.78 -36.89 -23.12
N ILE A 192 -5.88 -36.30 -22.64
CA ILE A 192 -7.19 -36.95 -22.61
C ILE A 192 -7.66 -37.28 -24.03
N ILE A 193 -7.53 -36.33 -24.97
CA ILE A 193 -7.91 -36.53 -26.37
C ILE A 193 -7.06 -37.65 -27.00
N ILE A 194 -5.74 -37.64 -26.79
CA ILE A 194 -4.84 -38.69 -27.31
C ILE A 194 -5.22 -40.08 -26.77
N LEU A 195 -5.53 -40.18 -25.47
CA LEU A 195 -5.99 -41.43 -24.85
C LEU A 195 -7.32 -41.92 -25.44
N LEU A 196 -8.28 -41.02 -25.64
CA LEU A 196 -9.58 -41.35 -26.21
C LEU A 196 -9.45 -41.89 -27.65
N ILE A 197 -8.65 -41.22 -28.49
CA ILE A 197 -8.38 -41.65 -29.87
C ILE A 197 -7.67 -43.02 -29.86
N THR A 198 -6.66 -43.19 -29.00
CA THR A 198 -5.91 -44.45 -28.92
C THR A 198 -6.81 -45.61 -28.49
N PHE A 199 -7.70 -45.37 -27.52
CA PHE A 199 -8.68 -46.36 -27.06
C PHE A 199 -9.66 -46.76 -28.18
N GLU A 200 -10.17 -45.79 -28.94
CA GLU A 200 -11.07 -46.04 -30.07
C GLU A 200 -10.41 -46.89 -31.15
N ILE A 201 -9.15 -46.60 -31.49
CA ILE A 201 -8.37 -47.39 -32.44
C ILE A 201 -8.21 -48.83 -31.96
N ILE A 202 -7.84 -49.05 -30.69
CA ILE A 202 -7.68 -50.40 -30.12
C ILE A 202 -9.00 -51.17 -30.17
N MET A 203 -10.11 -50.54 -29.79
CA MET A 203 -11.44 -51.15 -29.85
C MET A 203 -11.85 -51.51 -31.29
N SER A 204 -11.47 -50.69 -32.27
CA SER A 204 -11.71 -50.98 -33.69
C SER A 204 -10.92 -52.16 -34.22
N PHE A 205 -9.78 -52.52 -33.62
CA PHE A 205 -9.00 -53.71 -34.02
C PHE A 205 -9.46 -55.00 -33.34
N ILE A 206 -10.11 -54.91 -32.18
CA ILE A 206 -10.64 -56.07 -31.43
C ILE A 206 -12.01 -56.51 -31.97
N ARG A 207 -12.76 -55.59 -32.59
CA ARG A 207 -14.08 -55.83 -33.20
C ARG A 207 -13.97 -56.29 -34.65
#